data_AF-A0A1Y4APW3-F1
#
_entry.id   AF-A0A1Y4APW3-F1
#
_cell.length_a   1.000
_cell.length_b   1.000
_cell.length_c   1.000
_cell.angle_alpha   90.00
_cell.angle_beta   90.00
_cell.angle_gamma   90.00
#
_symmetry.space_group_name_H-M   'P 1'
#
loop_
_entity.id
_entity.type
_entity.pdbx_description
1 polymer ?
#
loop_
_entity_poly.entity_id
_entity_poly.type
_entity_poly.pdbx_seq_one_letter_code
_entity_poly.pdbx_strand_id
1 'polypeptide(L)'
;TASEQSYHLTKLHTAGLLDKAALSAKQAELNAKLTELRRERRKLLCNEDIDEQVDAIRLTIDTIRNGPETLSSFDEILFTKLVERIVVDTQSTIRFQLYGGFEFQETLEA
;
A
#
# COMPACT_ATOMS: atom_id res chain seq x y z
N THR A 1 5.36 -14.60 22.26
CA THR A 1 4.29 -14.22 21.30
C THR A 1 2.91 -14.28 21.96
N ALA A 2 1.86 -13.68 21.36
CA ALA A 2 0.48 -13.79 21.89
C ALA A 2 0.01 -15.26 21.97
N SER A 3 0.48 -16.10 21.03
CA SER A 3 0.25 -17.55 21.02
C SER A 3 0.90 -18.25 22.23
N GLU A 4 2.15 -17.90 22.57
CA GLU A 4 2.81 -18.42 23.77
C GLU A 4 2.09 -17.98 25.05
N GLN A 5 1.65 -16.72 25.14
CA GLN A 5 0.92 -16.23 26.31
C GLN A 5 -0.42 -16.96 26.49
N SER A 6 -1.17 -17.19 25.42
CA SER A 6 -2.42 -17.95 25.46
C SER A 6 -2.18 -19.43 25.81
N TYR A 7 -1.08 -20.02 25.33
CA TYR A 7 -0.65 -21.35 25.71
C TYR A 7 -0.33 -21.45 27.22
N HIS A 8 0.40 -20.49 27.78
CA HIS A 8 0.72 -20.46 29.21
C HIS A 8 -0.53 -20.26 30.08
N LEU A 9 -1.47 -19.40 29.69
CA LEU A 9 -2.74 -19.20 30.40
C LEU A 9 -3.58 -20.49 30.41
N THR A 10 -3.67 -21.17 29.27
CA THR A 10 -4.38 -22.45 29.15
C THR A 10 -3.73 -23.49 30.05
N LYS A 11 -2.38 -23.56 30.07
CA LYS A 11 -1.62 -24.48 30.92
C LYS A 11 -1.88 -24.24 32.42
N LEU A 12 -1.91 -22.98 32.86
CA LEU A 12 -2.20 -22.62 34.26
C LEU A 12 -3.63 -23.01 34.67
N HIS A 13 -4.60 -22.80 33.79
CA HIS A 13 -5.98 -23.23 34.03
C HIS A 13 -6.09 -24.76 34.09
N THR A 14 -5.45 -25.50 33.17
CA THR A 14 -5.47 -26.98 33.21
C THR A 14 -4.78 -27.55 34.44
N ALA A 15 -3.84 -26.83 35.04
CA ALA A 15 -3.19 -27.19 36.29
C ALA A 15 -4.02 -26.81 37.54
N GLY A 16 -5.20 -26.18 37.37
CA GLY A 16 -6.05 -25.71 38.46
C GLY A 16 -5.54 -24.45 39.16
N LEU A 17 -4.49 -23.82 38.64
CA LEU A 17 -3.83 -22.63 39.23
C LEU A 17 -4.48 -21.31 38.79
N LEU A 18 -5.41 -21.36 37.83
CA LEU A 18 -6.11 -20.21 37.29
C LEU A 18 -7.58 -20.59 37.10
N ASP A 19 -8.49 -19.85 37.74
CA ASP A 19 -9.91 -20.09 37.56
C ASP A 19 -10.38 -19.64 36.17
N LYS A 20 -11.57 -20.13 35.78
CA LYS A 20 -12.14 -19.89 34.46
C LYS A 20 -12.46 -18.41 34.20
N ALA A 21 -12.86 -17.65 35.22
CA ALA A 21 -13.18 -16.24 35.07
C ALA A 21 -11.91 -15.41 34.86
N ALA A 22 -10.86 -15.68 35.63
CA ALA A 22 -9.54 -15.08 35.48
C ALA A 22 -8.90 -15.43 34.12
N LEU A 23 -9.02 -16.68 33.68
CA LEU A 23 -8.61 -17.10 32.34
C LEU A 23 -9.35 -16.30 31.25
N SER A 24 -10.68 -16.24 31.34
CA SER A 24 -11.52 -15.52 30.37
C SER A 24 -11.17 -14.04 30.31
N ALA A 25 -10.97 -13.39 31.47
CA ALA A 25 -10.59 -11.98 31.53
C ALA A 25 -9.23 -11.74 30.87
N LYS A 26 -8.23 -12.59 31.15
CA LYS A 26 -6.90 -12.46 30.55
C LYS A 26 -6.90 -12.74 29.04
N GLN A 27 -7.71 -13.69 28.59
CA GLN A 27 -7.84 -13.96 27.16
C GLN A 27 -8.55 -12.79 26.43
N ALA A 28 -9.55 -12.17 27.07
CA ALA A 28 -10.21 -10.98 26.52
C ALA A 28 -9.24 -9.78 26.42
N GLU A 29 -8.44 -9.53 27.46
CA GLU A 29 -7.40 -8.50 27.48
C GLU A 29 -6.36 -8.72 26.35
N LEU A 30 -5.88 -9.95 26.21
CA LEU A 30 -4.94 -10.34 25.15
C LEU A 30 -5.53 -10.13 23.75
N ASN A 31 -6.78 -10.53 23.54
CA ASN A 31 -7.48 -10.37 22.27
C ASN A 31 -7.74 -8.90 21.92
N ALA A 32 -8.08 -8.08 22.90
CA ALA A 32 -8.23 -6.63 22.71
C ALA A 32 -6.91 -6.00 22.27
N LYS A 33 -5.80 -6.33 22.95
CA LYS A 33 -4.46 -5.85 22.58
C LYS A 33 -4.03 -6.32 21.19
N LEU A 34 -4.30 -7.57 20.83
CA LEU A 34 -4.01 -8.10 19.49
C LEU A 34 -4.81 -7.36 18.40
N THR A 35 -6.08 -7.06 18.69
CA THR A 35 -6.97 -6.32 17.78
C THR A 35 -6.45 -4.91 17.54
N GLU A 36 -6.02 -4.24 18.60
CA GLU A 36 -5.45 -2.90 18.52
C GLU A 36 -4.13 -2.86 17.73
N LEU A 37 -3.20 -3.76 18.03
CA LEU A 37 -1.94 -3.87 17.29
C LEU A 37 -2.17 -4.16 15.79
N ARG A 38 -3.14 -5.00 15.45
CA ARG A 38 -3.53 -5.25 14.05
C ARG A 38 -4.10 -4.00 13.39
N ARG A 39 -4.87 -3.20 14.13
CA ARG A 39 -5.42 -1.93 13.65
C ARG A 39 -4.31 -0.92 13.38
N GLU A 40 -3.35 -0.79 14.29
CA GLU A 40 -2.19 0.09 14.13
C GLU A 40 -1.32 -0.34 12.94
N ARG A 41 -1.01 -1.63 12.81
CA ARG A 41 -0.27 -2.15 11.66
C ARG A 41 -0.96 -1.79 10.34
N ARG A 42 -2.28 -1.97 10.23
CA ARG A 42 -3.01 -1.60 9.00
C ARG A 42 -2.93 -0.10 8.70
N LYS A 43 -2.96 0.75 9.71
CA LYS A 43 -2.79 2.20 9.52
C LYS A 43 -1.38 2.54 9.03
N LEU A 44 -0.36 1.91 9.61
CA LEU A 44 1.03 2.12 9.17
C LEU A 44 1.22 1.69 7.72
N LEU A 45 0.72 0.51 7.33
CA LEU A 45 0.78 0.05 5.94
C LEU A 45 0.04 1.00 4.99
N CYS A 46 -1.16 1.47 5.36
CA CYS A 46 -1.89 2.45 4.57
C CYS A 46 -1.12 3.78 4.41
N ASN A 47 -0.37 4.19 5.43
CA ASN A 47 0.46 5.39 5.34
C ASN A 47 1.68 5.14 4.45
N GLU A 48 2.33 3.97 4.54
CA GLU A 48 3.41 3.56 3.64
C GLU A 48 2.95 3.58 2.17
N ASP A 49 1.76 3.04 1.88
CA ASP A 49 1.16 3.08 0.53
C ASP A 49 0.94 4.53 0.05
N ILE A 50 0.52 5.44 0.95
CA ILE A 50 0.35 6.87 0.63
C ILE A 50 1.70 7.54 0.38
N ASP A 51 2.70 7.27 1.22
CA ASP A 51 4.04 7.84 1.09
C ASP A 51 4.67 7.42 -0.25
N GLU A 52 4.52 6.16 -0.65
CA GLU A 52 4.95 5.66 -1.96
C GLU A 52 4.26 6.40 -3.11
N GLN A 53 2.94 6.62 -3.03
CA GLN A 53 2.23 7.41 -4.04
C GLN A 53 2.70 8.87 -4.10
N VAL A 54 2.96 9.49 -2.95
CA VAL A 54 3.46 10.86 -2.87
C VAL A 54 4.83 10.96 -3.53
N ASP A 55 5.72 10.00 -3.29
CA ASP A 55 7.04 9.97 -3.90
C ASP A 55 6.98 9.72 -5.41
N ALA A 56 6.07 8.86 -5.87
CA ALA A 56 5.82 8.68 -7.31
C ALA A 56 5.34 9.98 -7.98
N ILE A 57 4.40 10.72 -7.35
CA ILE A 57 3.94 12.02 -7.87
C ILE A 57 5.09 13.03 -7.92
N ARG A 58 5.93 13.10 -6.87
CA ARG A 58 7.09 14.00 -6.84
C ARG A 58 8.06 13.70 -7.97
N LEU A 59 8.39 12.42 -8.18
CA LEU A 59 9.27 11.99 -9.25
C LEU A 59 8.72 12.38 -10.63
N THR A 60 7.42 12.20 -10.85
CA THR A 60 6.75 12.63 -12.10
C THR A 60 6.82 14.14 -12.29
N ILE A 61 6.54 14.94 -11.25
CA ILE A 61 6.68 16.40 -11.30
C ILE A 61 8.11 16.82 -11.62
N ASP A 62 9.10 16.24 -10.96
CA ASP A 62 10.51 16.56 -11.17
C ASP A 62 10.97 16.16 -12.57
N THR A 63 10.48 15.04 -13.08
CA THR A 63 10.78 14.57 -14.44
C THR A 63 10.22 15.52 -15.49
N ILE A 64 8.99 16.03 -15.30
CA ILE A 64 8.38 17.03 -16.20
C ILE A 64 9.14 18.37 -16.09
N ARG A 65 9.43 18.84 -14.88
CA ARG A 65 10.11 20.13 -14.66
C ARG A 65 11.53 20.19 -15.19
N ASN A 66 12.27 19.09 -15.09
CA ASN A 66 13.63 18.98 -15.60
C ASN A 66 13.68 18.55 -17.08
N GLY A 67 12.52 18.19 -17.64
CA GLY A 67 12.37 17.85 -19.05
C GLY A 67 12.37 19.10 -19.95
N PRO A 68 12.45 18.90 -21.27
CA PRO A 68 12.30 19.97 -22.23
C PRO A 68 10.85 20.52 -22.22
N GLU A 69 10.71 21.83 -22.45
CA GLU A 69 9.38 22.49 -22.52
C GLU A 69 8.53 21.98 -23.69
N THR A 70 9.18 21.55 -24.77
CA THR A 70 8.55 20.92 -25.94
C THR A 70 9.38 19.74 -26.42
N LEU A 71 8.72 18.66 -26.84
CA LEU A 71 9.36 17.51 -27.47
C LEU A 71 9.25 17.63 -28.99
N SER A 72 10.39 17.77 -29.68
CA SER A 72 10.46 17.74 -31.16
C SER A 72 10.51 16.33 -31.73
N SER A 73 10.82 15.34 -30.89
CA SER A 73 10.89 13.93 -31.22
C SER A 73 10.60 13.10 -29.97
N PHE A 74 10.28 11.82 -30.16
CA PHE A 74 10.14 10.88 -29.05
C PHE A 74 11.46 10.75 -28.27
N ASP A 75 11.37 10.82 -26.94
CA ASP A 75 12.47 10.58 -26.01
C ASP A 75 12.12 9.37 -25.15
N GLU A 76 12.72 8.22 -25.47
CA GLU A 76 12.47 6.96 -24.79
C GLU A 76 12.85 7.02 -23.30
N ILE A 77 13.92 7.74 -22.94
CA ILE A 77 14.40 7.84 -21.56
C ILE A 77 13.42 8.64 -20.72
N LEU A 78 12.94 9.77 -21.25
CA LEU A 78 11.92 10.58 -20.60
C LEU A 78 10.61 9.78 -20.45
N PHE A 79 10.20 9.09 -21.51
CA PHE A 79 8.97 8.32 -21.52
C PHE A 79 8.99 7.18 -20.49
N THR A 80 10.10 6.44 -20.42
CA THR A 80 10.29 5.34 -19.45
C THR A 80 10.25 5.83 -18.01
N LYS A 81 10.66 7.07 -17.75
CA LYS A 81 10.60 7.69 -16.41
C LYS A 81 9.20 8.19 -16.04
N LEU A 82 8.37 8.53 -17.02
CA LEU A 82 7.05 9.10 -16.79
C LEU A 82 5.94 8.05 -16.79
N VAL A 83 5.95 7.16 -17.78
CA VAL A 83 4.82 6.25 -18.05
C VAL A 83 5.03 4.93 -17.31
N GLU A 84 4.08 4.62 -16.42
CA GLU A 84 4.01 3.35 -15.71
C GLU A 84 3.36 2.27 -16.59
N ARG A 85 2.28 2.63 -17.28
CA ARG A 85 1.50 1.69 -18.09
C ARG A 85 0.84 2.36 -19.27
N ILE A 86 0.73 1.61 -20.38
CA ILE A 86 -0.07 1.98 -21.54
C ILE A 86 -1.23 0.99 -21.65
N VAL A 87 -2.45 1.50 -21.74
CA VAL A 87 -3.66 0.71 -21.91
C VAL A 87 -4.27 1.02 -23.27
N VAL A 88 -4.56 -0.02 -24.05
CA VAL A 88 -5.34 0.11 -25.28
C VAL A 88 -6.81 0.05 -24.91
N ASP A 89 -7.50 1.19 -25.04
CA ASP A 89 -8.92 1.29 -24.70
C ASP A 89 -9.82 0.85 -25.86
N THR A 90 -9.48 1.32 -27.07
CA THR A 90 -10.17 0.95 -28.31
C THR A 90 -9.15 0.81 -29.43
N GLN A 91 -9.59 0.41 -30.63
CA GLN A 91 -8.72 0.29 -31.79
C GLN A 91 -8.01 1.60 -32.17
N SER A 92 -8.56 2.76 -31.79
CA SER A 92 -8.01 4.08 -32.13
C SER A 92 -7.71 4.94 -30.89
N THR A 93 -7.72 4.38 -29.68
CA THR A 93 -7.46 5.15 -28.46
C THR A 93 -6.56 4.40 -27.50
N ILE A 94 -5.54 5.09 -27.03
CA ILE A 94 -4.62 4.61 -26.01
C ILE A 94 -4.66 5.54 -24.80
N ARG A 95 -4.38 4.97 -23.64
CA ARG A 95 -4.30 5.70 -22.39
C ARG A 95 -2.94 5.47 -21.74
N PHE A 96 -2.22 6.55 -21.51
CA PHE A 96 -0.98 6.57 -20.76
C PHE A 96 -1.31 6.80 -19.29
N GLN A 97 -0.79 5.93 -18.44
CA GLN A 97 -0.82 6.10 -17.00
C GLN A 97 0.58 6.44 -16.54
N LEU A 98 0.73 7.61 -15.92
CA LEU A 98 1.99 8.05 -15.36
C LEU A 98 2.16 7.53 -13.93
N TYR A 99 3.41 7.43 -13.49
CA TYR A 99 3.71 7.24 -12.07
C TYR A 99 3.02 8.33 -11.24
N GLY A 100 2.37 7.93 -10.14
CA GLY A 100 1.55 8.84 -9.33
C GLY A 100 0.09 8.96 -9.78
N GLY A 101 -0.35 8.15 -10.76
CA GLY A 101 -1.76 7.91 -11.04
C GLY A 101 -2.43 8.88 -12.01
N PHE A 102 -1.66 9.72 -12.71
CA PHE A 102 -2.22 10.59 -13.76
C PHE A 102 -2.51 9.79 -15.02
N GLU A 103 -3.65 10.06 -15.66
CA GLU A 103 -4.03 9.40 -16.91
C GLU A 103 -4.20 10.41 -18.04
N PHE A 104 -3.62 10.10 -19.20
CA PHE A 104 -3.73 10.88 -20.42
C PHE A 104 -4.19 9.99 -21.56
N GLN A 105 -5.26 10.38 -22.23
CA GLN A 105 -5.79 9.65 -23.37
C GLN A 105 -5.33 10.31 -24.67
N GLU A 106 -4.90 9.48 -25.63
CA GLU A 106 -4.52 9.91 -26.96
C GLU A 106 -5.31 9.11 -28.02
N THR A 107 -5.73 9.81 -29.07
CA THR A 107 -6.41 9.19 -30.22
C THR A 107 -5.38 8.96 -31.31
N LEU A 108 -5.27 7.72 -31.78
CA LEU A 108 -4.37 7.35 -32.86
C LEU A 108 -4.97 7.84 -34.18
N GLU A 109 -4.24 8.71 -34.87
CA GLU A 109 -4.57 9.08 -36.26
C GLU A 109 -4.24 7.89 -37.19
N ALA A 110 -5.07 7.73 -38.24
CA ALA A 110 -4.99 6.61 -39.19
C ALA A 110 -3.98 6.86 -40.31
#